data_AF-A0AAJ6X8M3-F1
#
_entry.id   AF-A0AAJ6X8M3-F1
#
_cell.length_a   1.000
_cell.length_b   1.000
_cell.length_c   1.000
_cell.angle_alpha   90.00
_cell.angle_beta   90.00
_cell.angle_gamma   90.00
#
_symmetry.space_group_name_H-M   'P 1'
#
loop_
_entity.id
_entity.type
_entity.pdbx_description
1 polymer ?
#
loop_
_entity_poly.entity_id
_entity_poly.type
_entity_poly.pdbx_seq_one_letter_code
_entity_poly.pdbx_strand_id
1 'polypeptide(L)'
;MENTKTDVNEKEESVVLEIPLGDAADTFNLEKAVCSHGLFMMSPNLWDPLSLTFSRPLRLSLSDSDPQVSTPTTSLFVSISHPPHLPRSLSVRVYGTRFLSPKHQESLVAQVVRMLRLSETDERNAREFRKMAEAENNSWLTGFGGRVFRSPTLFEDMVKCILLCNCQWPRTLSMARALCELQCELQCKSSGVFVAQAVNATVKNKCNDTAHNFIPNTSAGKESKRNIRESKVSKNLASKIVETGTLLEADANLKTDSAHIGRETLESVENDSCARCISCHGSDSCAPDSLQSQHGIQPGVNKMICNFPSPRELANLDESFLAKRCNLGYRAIRIIKLAQSIVEGRIPLREIEEGCANGASSSCYNKLADQFRQIDGFGPFTCANVLMCLGFYHIIPTDSETVRHLKQVHAKKSTIQTVQRDVEEIYGNYAPFQFLAYWAELWHFYEKRFGKLSEIPISDYKLITASNMRSKGGHKNKRTKRC
;
A
#
# COMPACT_ATOMS: atom_id res chain seq x y z
N MET A 1 -45.12 22.11 34.94
CA MET A 1 -44.69 21.15 33.90
C MET A 1 -43.75 21.91 32.99
N GLU A 2 -42.46 21.82 33.25
CA GLU A 2 -41.44 22.41 32.37
C GLU A 2 -40.30 21.39 32.33
N ASN A 3 -40.32 20.56 31.28
CA ASN A 3 -39.32 19.52 31.04
C ASN A 3 -38.19 20.16 30.24
N THR A 4 -37.15 20.61 30.93
CA THR A 4 -35.84 20.89 30.33
C THR A 4 -35.23 19.59 29.84
N LYS A 5 -35.31 19.35 28.52
CA LYS A 5 -34.45 18.40 27.82
C LYS A 5 -33.02 18.94 27.88
N THR A 6 -32.22 18.40 28.79
CA THR A 6 -30.76 18.46 28.70
C THR A 6 -30.32 17.62 27.52
N ASP A 7 -29.92 18.30 26.46
CA ASP A 7 -29.23 17.75 25.30
C ASP A 7 -27.81 17.36 25.75
N VAL A 8 -27.66 16.13 26.26
CA VAL A 8 -26.35 15.57 26.58
C VAL A 8 -25.71 15.17 25.27
N ASN A 9 -24.96 16.09 24.67
CA ASN A 9 -23.92 15.76 23.70
C ASN A 9 -22.96 14.78 24.41
N GLU A 10 -23.13 13.48 24.18
CA GLU A 10 -22.13 12.46 24.51
C GLU A 10 -20.86 12.84 23.73
N LYS A 11 -19.96 13.61 24.35
CA LYS A 11 -18.62 13.84 23.82
C LYS A 11 -17.96 12.48 23.72
N GLU A 12 -17.82 11.99 22.50
CA GLU A 12 -17.12 10.76 22.17
C GLU A 12 -15.76 10.74 22.89
N GLU A 13 -15.53 9.72 23.72
CA GLU A 13 -14.34 9.64 24.55
C GLU A 13 -13.09 9.61 23.67
N SER A 14 -12.28 10.67 23.74
CA SER A 14 -11.05 10.76 22.97
C SER A 14 -9.94 11.50 23.70
N VAL A 15 -8.70 11.11 23.41
CA VAL A 15 -7.46 11.76 23.85
C VAL A 15 -6.75 12.32 22.62
N VAL A 16 -6.15 13.50 22.74
CA VAL A 16 -5.32 14.09 21.68
C VAL A 16 -3.85 14.04 22.11
N LEU A 17 -2.99 13.56 21.23
CA LEU A 17 -1.54 13.56 21.33
C LEU A 17 -0.97 14.49 20.27
N GLU A 18 0.04 15.28 20.63
CA GLU A 18 0.80 16.06 19.67
C GLU A 18 2.13 15.36 19.38
N ILE A 19 2.46 15.20 18.10
CA ILE A 19 3.75 14.64 17.66
C ILE A 19 4.55 15.76 16.99
N PRO A 20 5.67 16.19 17.56
CA PRO A 20 6.50 17.24 16.96
C PRO A 20 7.14 16.73 15.66
N LEU A 21 7.15 17.58 14.63
CA LEU A 21 7.77 17.27 13.33
C LEU A 21 9.30 17.48 13.33
N GLY A 22 9.85 18.16 14.33
CA GLY A 22 11.28 18.45 14.42
C GLY A 22 11.81 19.17 13.17
N ASP A 23 12.92 18.68 12.63
CA ASP A 23 13.54 19.17 11.39
C ASP A 23 12.61 19.13 10.17
N ALA A 24 11.63 18.23 10.16
CA ALA A 24 10.73 18.08 9.03
C ALA A 24 9.69 19.20 8.96
N ALA A 25 9.50 19.99 10.03
CA ALA A 25 8.40 20.94 10.20
C ALA A 25 8.24 21.91 9.02
N ASP A 26 9.34 22.38 8.44
CA ASP A 26 9.30 23.41 7.39
C ASP A 26 8.94 22.84 6.01
N THR A 27 9.00 21.52 5.83
CA THR A 27 8.83 20.88 4.52
C THR A 27 7.82 19.74 4.51
N PHE A 28 7.39 19.29 5.68
CA PHE A 28 6.43 18.22 5.83
C PHE A 28 5.03 18.70 5.42
N ASN A 29 4.34 17.85 4.67
CA ASN A 29 2.94 18.04 4.33
C ASN A 29 2.24 16.68 4.47
N LEU A 30 1.21 16.64 5.32
CA LEU A 30 0.52 15.37 5.64
C LEU A 30 -0.14 14.73 4.42
N GLU A 31 -0.82 15.52 3.59
CA GLU A 31 -1.46 15.04 2.37
C GLU A 31 -0.42 14.39 1.44
N LYS A 32 0.71 15.06 1.18
CA LYS A 32 1.77 14.50 0.34
C LYS A 32 2.40 13.25 0.97
N ALA A 33 2.63 13.24 2.28
CA ALA A 33 3.22 12.09 2.95
C ALA A 33 2.31 10.86 2.92
N VAL A 34 1.01 11.03 3.18
CA VAL A 34 0.02 9.95 3.18
C VAL A 34 -0.31 9.51 1.75
N CYS A 35 -0.65 10.45 0.87
CA CYS A 35 -1.08 10.18 -0.50
C CYS A 35 0.07 10.03 -1.49
N SER A 36 1.23 9.51 -1.05
CA SER A 36 2.44 9.35 -1.87
C SER A 36 2.55 8.00 -2.57
N HIS A 37 1.76 6.99 -2.18
CA HIS A 37 1.92 5.62 -2.66
C HIS A 37 0.63 4.80 -2.52
N GLY A 38 0.36 3.86 -3.43
CA GLY A 38 -0.89 3.09 -3.46
C GLY A 38 -1.24 2.37 -2.13
N LEU A 39 -0.28 2.12 -1.24
CA LEU A 39 -0.53 1.53 0.08
C LEU A 39 -1.52 2.33 0.93
N PHE A 40 -1.63 3.66 0.78
CA PHE A 40 -2.60 4.47 1.53
C PHE A 40 -4.05 4.16 1.13
N MET A 41 -4.27 3.66 -0.09
CA MET A 41 -5.60 3.28 -0.58
C MET A 41 -6.02 1.88 -0.12
N MET A 42 -5.09 1.08 0.42
CA MET A 42 -5.36 -0.26 0.91
C MET A 42 -5.89 -0.20 2.35
N SER A 43 -6.94 -0.97 2.66
CA SER A 43 -7.44 -1.14 4.02
C SER A 43 -6.31 -1.45 5.03
N PRO A 44 -6.42 -0.97 6.28
CA PRO A 44 -7.57 -0.29 6.89
C PRO A 44 -7.51 1.25 6.80
N ASN A 45 -6.68 1.78 5.90
CA ASN A 45 -6.43 3.21 5.77
C ASN A 45 -7.65 3.98 5.24
N LEU A 46 -7.92 5.13 5.85
CA LEU A 46 -8.91 6.10 5.38
C LEU A 46 -8.25 7.47 5.23
N TRP A 47 -8.45 8.08 4.08
CA TRP A 47 -8.06 9.46 3.83
C TRP A 47 -9.33 10.25 3.56
N ASP A 48 -9.55 11.32 4.32
CA ASP A 48 -10.62 12.26 4.07
C ASP A 48 -10.07 13.49 3.32
N PRO A 49 -10.41 13.67 2.04
CA PRO A 49 -9.91 14.79 1.24
C PRO A 49 -10.42 16.16 1.73
N LEU A 50 -11.58 16.22 2.42
CA LEU A 50 -12.16 17.48 2.84
C LEU A 50 -11.49 18.03 4.10
N SER A 51 -11.23 17.16 5.07
CA SER A 51 -10.58 17.54 6.32
C SER A 51 -9.06 17.34 6.31
N LEU A 52 -8.49 16.82 5.20
CA LEU A 52 -7.08 16.44 5.08
C LEU A 52 -6.60 15.58 6.25
N THR A 53 -7.45 14.64 6.67
CA THR A 53 -7.24 13.81 7.86
C THR A 53 -7.07 12.36 7.46
N PHE A 54 -6.02 11.73 7.97
CA PHE A 54 -5.78 10.31 7.82
C PHE A 54 -6.28 9.55 9.04
N SER A 55 -7.08 8.51 8.86
CA SER A 55 -7.62 7.71 9.96
C SER A 55 -7.42 6.23 9.74
N ARG A 56 -7.11 5.49 10.81
CA ARG A 56 -7.04 4.03 10.82
C ARG A 56 -7.03 3.49 12.25
N PRO A 57 -7.33 2.21 12.47
CA PRO A 57 -6.96 1.52 13.69
C PRO A 57 -5.44 1.37 13.82
N LEU A 58 -4.91 1.62 15.02
CA LEU A 58 -3.54 1.34 15.44
C LEU A 58 -3.54 0.44 16.66
N ARG A 59 -2.49 -0.38 16.78
CA ARG A 59 -2.38 -1.42 17.79
C ARG A 59 -1.59 -0.89 18.99
N LEU A 60 -2.14 -0.99 20.20
CA LEU A 60 -1.43 -0.63 21.42
C LEU A 60 -0.63 -1.83 21.92
N SER A 61 0.70 -1.66 22.08
CA SER A 61 1.52 -2.68 22.73
C SER A 61 1.40 -2.57 24.25
N LEU A 62 1.17 -3.70 24.93
CA LEU A 62 1.09 -3.80 26.39
C LEU A 62 2.40 -4.25 27.05
N SER A 63 3.40 -4.68 26.27
CA SER A 63 4.68 -5.22 26.78
C SER A 63 5.90 -4.72 26.00
N ASP A 64 7.07 -4.73 26.66
CA ASP A 64 8.37 -4.36 26.07
C ASP A 64 8.90 -5.43 25.08
N SER A 65 8.39 -6.65 25.17
CA SER A 65 8.60 -7.73 24.19
C SER A 65 7.88 -7.42 22.86
N ASP A 66 8.44 -7.88 21.74
CA ASP A 66 8.08 -7.49 20.37
C ASP A 66 6.54 -7.28 20.21
N PRO A 67 6.08 -6.06 19.85
CA PRO A 67 4.67 -5.71 19.66
C PRO A 67 3.97 -6.58 18.63
N GLN A 68 4.74 -7.23 17.74
CA GLN A 68 4.22 -8.15 16.73
C GLN A 68 4.10 -9.60 17.24
N VAL A 69 4.67 -9.88 18.42
CA VAL A 69 4.74 -11.22 19.02
C VAL A 69 4.02 -11.31 20.38
N SER A 70 3.70 -10.24 21.11
CA SER A 70 3.24 -10.35 22.52
C SER A 70 1.80 -9.90 22.82
N THR A 71 0.99 -10.78 23.46
CA THR A 71 -0.29 -10.55 24.20
C THR A 71 -1.50 -9.90 23.46
N PRO A 72 -2.75 -9.99 23.98
CA PRO A 72 -3.90 -9.38 23.32
C PRO A 72 -3.70 -7.87 23.22
N THR A 73 -3.51 -7.40 22.01
CA THR A 73 -3.26 -6.00 21.72
C THR A 73 -4.59 -5.32 21.41
N THR A 74 -4.96 -4.34 22.24
CA THR A 74 -6.11 -3.49 21.97
C THR A 74 -5.80 -2.64 20.75
N SER A 75 -6.70 -2.63 19.77
CA SER A 75 -6.63 -1.67 18.67
C SER A 75 -7.55 -0.49 18.98
N LEU A 76 -7.03 0.72 18.88
CA LEU A 76 -7.82 1.95 18.98
C LEU A 76 -7.86 2.64 17.62
N PHE A 77 -9.00 3.23 17.30
CA PHE A 77 -9.12 4.06 16.12
C PHE A 77 -8.42 5.40 16.35
N VAL A 78 -7.65 5.86 15.38
CA VAL A 78 -6.95 7.15 15.44
C VAL A 78 -7.25 7.99 14.21
N SER A 79 -7.25 9.31 14.38
CA SER A 79 -7.21 10.28 13.30
C SER A 79 -5.99 11.19 13.44
N ILE A 80 -5.31 11.45 12.33
CA ILE A 80 -4.07 12.21 12.24
C ILE A 80 -4.33 13.40 11.31
N SER A 81 -4.05 14.60 11.81
CA SER A 81 -4.22 15.85 11.07
C SER A 81 -2.99 16.74 11.28
N HIS A 82 -2.75 17.65 10.33
CA HIS A 82 -1.67 18.64 10.39
C HIS A 82 -2.29 20.04 10.26
N PRO A 83 -2.90 20.55 11.33
CA PRO A 83 -3.71 21.76 11.23
C PRO A 83 -2.82 23.01 11.08
N PRO A 84 -3.26 24.05 10.35
CA PRO A 84 -2.45 25.24 10.10
C PRO A 84 -2.01 26.01 11.36
N HIS A 85 -2.73 25.87 12.47
CA HIS A 85 -2.39 26.50 13.75
C HIS A 85 -1.32 25.73 14.55
N LEU A 86 -1.00 24.49 14.17
CA LEU A 86 0.10 23.69 14.71
C LEU A 86 1.06 23.28 13.57
N PRO A 87 1.70 24.23 12.87
CA PRO A 87 2.48 23.91 11.67
C PRO A 87 3.69 23.01 11.96
N ARG A 88 4.17 22.98 13.22
CA ARG A 88 5.34 22.20 13.64
C ARG A 88 4.99 20.87 14.30
N SER A 89 3.71 20.50 14.38
CA SER A 89 3.25 19.28 15.05
C SER A 89 2.09 18.62 14.33
N LEU A 90 1.99 17.30 14.45
CA LEU A 90 0.80 16.55 14.07
C LEU A 90 -0.13 16.41 15.27
N SER A 91 -1.43 16.58 15.03
CA SER A 91 -2.47 16.27 16.02
C SER A 91 -3.00 14.86 15.76
N VAL A 92 -2.78 13.96 16.73
CA VAL A 92 -3.25 12.58 16.71
C VAL A 92 -4.36 12.42 17.74
N ARG A 93 -5.60 12.30 17.28
CA ARG A 93 -6.75 12.01 18.14
C ARG A 93 -6.96 10.51 18.21
N VAL A 94 -7.14 9.99 19.42
CA VAL A 94 -7.33 8.58 19.73
C VAL A 94 -8.72 8.42 20.33
N TYR A 95 -9.56 7.58 19.72
CA TYR A 95 -10.95 7.39 20.10
C TYR A 95 -11.13 6.16 21.00
N GLY A 96 -12.22 6.13 21.78
CA GLY A 96 -12.60 5.00 22.64
C GLY A 96 -11.76 4.91 23.92
N THR A 97 -11.11 5.99 24.33
CA THR A 97 -10.38 6.07 25.60
C THR A 97 -10.33 7.51 26.12
N ARG A 98 -10.29 7.67 27.44
CA ARG A 98 -10.04 8.94 28.13
C ARG A 98 -8.60 9.10 28.60
N PHE A 99 -7.80 8.04 28.54
CA PHE A 99 -6.44 8.02 29.06
C PHE A 99 -5.52 7.13 28.23
N LEU A 100 -4.28 7.59 28.03
CA LEU A 100 -3.22 6.82 27.39
C LEU A 100 -2.03 6.76 28.33
N SER A 101 -1.62 5.54 28.71
CA SER A 101 -0.37 5.34 29.45
C SER A 101 0.83 5.80 28.61
N PRO A 102 1.96 6.19 29.23
CA PRO A 102 3.17 6.56 28.49
C PRO A 102 3.59 5.53 27.45
N LYS A 103 3.53 4.23 27.79
CA LYS A 103 3.81 3.12 26.85
C LYS A 103 2.86 3.08 25.65
N HIS A 104 1.57 3.34 25.86
CA HIS A 104 0.60 3.43 24.76
C HIS A 104 0.90 4.63 23.86
N GLN A 105 1.26 5.78 24.45
CA GLN A 105 1.64 6.97 23.70
C GLN A 105 2.88 6.70 22.84
N GLU A 106 3.95 6.15 23.44
CA GLU A 106 5.17 5.75 22.72
C GLU A 106 4.89 4.77 21.58
N SER A 107 4.05 3.75 21.81
CA SER A 107 3.65 2.79 20.79
C SER A 107 2.88 3.42 19.62
N LEU A 108 2.01 4.39 19.91
CA LEU A 108 1.28 5.15 18.87
C LEU A 108 2.22 6.07 18.10
N VAL A 109 3.06 6.83 18.81
CA VAL A 109 4.04 7.72 18.19
C VAL A 109 4.97 6.94 17.25
N ALA A 110 5.50 5.80 17.69
CA ALA A 110 6.37 4.95 16.87
C ALA A 110 5.67 4.50 15.57
N GLN A 111 4.40 4.09 15.64
CA GLN A 111 3.63 3.70 14.44
C GLN A 111 3.37 4.89 13.51
N VAL A 112 3.03 6.06 14.04
CA VAL A 112 2.79 7.28 13.23
C VAL A 112 4.08 7.75 12.56
N VAL A 113 5.18 7.81 13.32
CA VAL A 113 6.51 8.15 12.80
C VAL A 113 6.92 7.20 11.69
N ARG A 114 6.70 5.88 11.87
CA ARG A 114 6.99 4.87 10.85
C ARG A 114 6.17 5.09 9.57
N MET A 115 4.85 5.25 9.68
CA MET A 115 3.96 5.41 8.52
C MET A 115 4.29 6.65 7.69
N LEU A 116 4.56 7.76 8.38
CA LEU A 116 4.76 9.09 7.78
C LEU A 116 6.24 9.41 7.50
N ARG A 117 7.14 8.46 7.74
CA ARG A 117 8.58 8.59 7.47
C ARG A 117 9.23 9.71 8.29
N LEU A 118 8.92 9.85 9.57
CA LEU A 118 9.38 10.98 10.38
C LEU A 118 10.67 10.71 11.17
N SER A 119 11.39 9.62 10.88
CA SER A 119 12.68 9.36 11.53
C SER A 119 13.78 10.30 11.01
N GLU A 120 14.87 10.44 11.77
CA GLU A 120 16.03 11.24 11.35
C GLU A 120 16.62 10.77 10.01
N THR A 121 16.70 9.44 9.83
CA THR A 121 17.18 8.82 8.58
C THR A 121 16.24 9.11 7.42
N ASP A 122 14.92 9.03 7.63
CA ASP A 122 13.94 9.36 6.60
C ASP A 122 13.97 10.87 6.23
N GLU A 123 14.13 11.77 7.20
CA GLU A 123 14.27 13.20 6.95
C GLU A 123 15.58 13.51 6.21
N ARG A 124 16.70 12.84 6.54
CA ARG A 124 17.94 12.94 5.76
C ARG A 124 17.72 12.54 4.30
N ASN A 125 17.10 11.39 4.06
CA ASN A 125 16.77 10.92 2.71
C ASN A 125 15.87 11.92 1.96
N ALA A 126 14.84 12.45 2.62
CA ALA A 126 13.94 13.43 2.00
C ALA A 126 14.65 14.73 1.62
N ARG A 127 15.57 15.24 2.46
CA ARG A 127 16.39 16.42 2.17
C ARG A 127 17.35 16.19 1.01
N GLU A 128 18.04 15.06 1.00
CA GLU A 128 18.96 14.71 -0.09
C GLU A 128 18.23 14.55 -1.42
N PHE A 129 17.10 13.84 -1.42
CA PHE A 129 16.25 13.73 -2.61
C PHE A 129 15.75 15.08 -3.10
N ARG A 130 15.34 15.99 -2.19
CA ARG A 130 14.89 17.34 -2.58
C ARG A 130 15.99 18.14 -3.26
N LYS A 131 17.21 18.12 -2.72
CA LYS A 131 18.37 18.79 -3.34
C LYS A 131 18.64 18.27 -4.75
N MET A 132 18.54 16.95 -4.95
CA MET A 132 18.64 16.33 -6.27
C MET A 132 17.51 16.78 -7.19
N ALA A 133 16.26 16.76 -6.71
CA ALA A 133 15.08 17.16 -7.49
C ALA A 133 15.13 18.63 -7.94
N GLU A 134 15.64 19.52 -7.09
CA GLU A 134 15.82 20.94 -7.39
C GLU A 134 16.87 21.16 -8.50
N ALA A 135 17.92 20.34 -8.56
CA ALA A 135 18.96 20.42 -9.59
C ALA A 135 18.46 20.00 -10.99
N GLU A 136 17.53 19.05 -11.07
CA GLU A 136 16.94 18.55 -12.33
C GLU A 136 15.90 19.50 -12.95
N ASN A 137 15.51 20.57 -12.24
CA ASN A 137 14.52 21.56 -12.66
C ASN A 137 13.19 20.96 -13.18
N ASN A 138 12.73 19.90 -12.53
CA ASN A 138 11.53 19.18 -12.94
C ASN A 138 10.41 19.30 -11.89
N SER A 139 9.28 19.88 -12.31
CA SER A 139 8.14 20.18 -11.43
C SER A 139 7.54 18.95 -10.72
N TRP A 140 7.55 17.78 -11.35
CA TRP A 140 6.99 16.58 -10.73
C TRP A 140 7.93 15.93 -9.71
N LEU A 141 9.25 16.07 -9.88
CA LEU A 141 10.24 15.64 -8.88
C LEU A 141 10.16 16.52 -7.62
N THR A 142 10.20 17.83 -7.82
CA THR A 142 10.16 18.82 -6.72
C THR A 142 8.82 18.76 -5.96
N GLY A 143 7.72 18.45 -6.67
CA GLY A 143 6.39 18.29 -6.07
C GLY A 143 6.23 17.08 -5.14
N PHE A 144 6.99 15.99 -5.35
CA PHE A 144 6.77 14.69 -4.70
C PHE A 144 7.14 14.64 -3.21
N GLY A 145 8.10 15.46 -2.77
CA GLY A 145 8.46 15.60 -1.35
C GLY A 145 9.33 14.46 -0.77
N GLY A 146 9.64 13.41 -1.53
CA GLY A 146 10.64 12.39 -1.17
C GLY A 146 10.22 11.44 -0.06
N ARG A 147 8.95 11.42 0.34
CA ARG A 147 8.40 10.55 1.39
C ARG A 147 7.40 9.58 0.79
N VAL A 148 7.57 8.29 1.08
CA VAL A 148 6.72 7.22 0.55
C VAL A 148 6.01 6.53 1.71
N PHE A 149 4.68 6.61 1.69
CA PHE A 149 3.81 6.06 2.72
C PHE A 149 4.01 4.56 2.88
N ARG A 150 4.08 4.11 4.15
CA ARG A 150 4.18 2.69 4.54
C ARG A 150 3.21 2.37 5.66
N SER A 151 3.02 1.10 5.95
CA SER A 151 2.12 0.62 7.01
C SER A 151 2.67 0.94 8.41
N PRO A 152 1.95 0.71 9.52
CA PRO A 152 2.50 0.87 10.87
C PRO A 152 3.41 -0.28 11.31
N THR A 153 3.47 -1.39 10.54
CA THR A 153 4.33 -2.54 10.85
C THR A 153 4.99 -3.10 9.59
N LEU A 154 6.17 -3.71 9.76
CA LEU A 154 6.86 -4.42 8.67
C LEU A 154 6.06 -5.61 8.17
N PHE A 155 5.36 -6.32 9.05
CA PHE A 155 4.51 -7.43 8.66
C PHE A 155 3.39 -7.00 7.71
N GLU A 156 2.68 -5.90 8.01
CA GLU A 156 1.65 -5.38 7.12
C GLU A 156 2.23 -4.99 5.76
N ASP A 157 3.41 -4.35 5.72
CA ASP A 157 4.10 -4.06 4.46
C ASP A 157 4.41 -5.33 3.66
N MET A 158 5.00 -6.35 4.31
CA MET A 158 5.33 -7.63 3.69
C MET A 158 4.10 -8.33 3.11
N VAL A 159 3.01 -8.41 3.86
CA VAL A 159 1.77 -9.03 3.38
C VAL A 159 1.19 -8.21 2.23
N LYS A 160 1.11 -6.88 2.33
CA LYS A 160 0.61 -6.03 1.24
C LYS A 160 1.46 -6.18 -0.03
N CYS A 161 2.78 -6.36 0.09
CA CYS A 161 3.66 -6.67 -1.05
C CYS A 161 3.33 -8.03 -1.70
N ILE A 162 3.01 -9.06 -0.91
CA ILE A 162 2.51 -10.35 -1.45
C ILE A 162 1.19 -10.16 -2.22
N LEU A 163 0.31 -9.28 -1.75
CA LEU A 163 -0.97 -8.99 -2.39
C LEU A 163 -0.83 -8.23 -3.72
N LEU A 164 0.25 -7.44 -3.89
CA LEU A 164 0.56 -6.73 -5.13
C LEU A 164 1.06 -7.68 -6.23
N CYS A 165 1.87 -8.67 -5.86
CA CYS A 165 2.52 -9.57 -6.81
C CYS A 165 1.51 -10.32 -7.69
N ASN A 166 1.63 -10.22 -9.02
CA ASN A 166 0.78 -10.86 -10.03
C ASN A 166 -0.73 -10.70 -9.76
N CYS A 167 -1.14 -9.47 -9.47
CA CYS A 167 -2.52 -9.14 -9.13
C CYS A 167 -2.97 -7.83 -9.77
N GLN A 168 -4.23 -7.76 -10.18
CA GLN A 168 -4.83 -6.50 -10.60
C GLN A 168 -5.20 -5.67 -9.37
N TRP A 169 -5.05 -4.36 -9.47
CA TRP A 169 -5.26 -3.44 -8.36
C TRP A 169 -6.60 -3.59 -7.61
N PRO A 170 -7.78 -3.74 -8.28
CA PRO A 170 -9.04 -3.95 -7.58
C PRO A 170 -9.06 -5.21 -6.72
N ARG A 171 -8.39 -6.28 -7.18
CA ARG A 171 -8.28 -7.53 -6.43
C ARG A 171 -7.34 -7.37 -5.25
N THR A 172 -6.25 -6.62 -5.39
CA THR A 172 -5.36 -6.28 -4.27
C THR A 172 -6.09 -5.52 -3.16
N LEU A 173 -6.88 -4.50 -3.51
CA LEU A 173 -7.74 -3.76 -2.58
C LEU A 173 -8.75 -4.70 -1.87
N SER A 174 -9.38 -5.59 -2.63
CA SER A 174 -10.35 -6.56 -2.10
C SER A 174 -9.71 -7.54 -1.10
N MET A 175 -8.55 -8.12 -1.42
CA MET A 175 -7.82 -9.03 -0.52
C MET A 175 -7.41 -8.32 0.78
N ALA A 176 -6.90 -7.08 0.69
CA ALA A 176 -6.51 -6.29 1.86
C ALA A 176 -7.72 -5.97 2.76
N ARG A 177 -8.86 -5.61 2.18
CA ARG A 177 -10.12 -5.42 2.91
C ARG A 177 -10.57 -6.71 3.60
N ALA A 178 -10.56 -7.83 2.88
CA ALA A 178 -11.01 -9.11 3.43
C ALA A 178 -10.15 -9.58 4.62
N LEU A 179 -8.84 -9.31 4.60
CA LEU A 179 -7.95 -9.55 5.74
C LEU A 179 -8.34 -8.71 6.97
N CYS A 180 -8.69 -7.44 6.80
CA CYS A 180 -9.14 -6.59 7.90
C CYS A 180 -10.51 -7.05 8.44
N GLU A 181 -11.43 -7.46 7.56
CA GLU A 181 -12.73 -8.03 7.97
C GLU A 181 -12.55 -9.34 8.75
N LEU A 182 -11.63 -10.22 8.32
CA LEU A 182 -11.27 -11.41 9.07
C LEU A 182 -10.70 -11.06 10.46
N GLN A 183 -9.92 -9.99 10.57
CA GLN A 183 -9.41 -9.52 11.86
C GLN A 183 -10.55 -9.18 12.84
N CYS A 184 -11.64 -8.55 12.36
CA CYS A 184 -12.84 -8.34 13.18
C CYS A 184 -13.39 -9.67 13.72
N GLU A 185 -13.55 -10.66 12.85
CA GLU A 185 -14.14 -11.96 13.19
C GLU A 185 -13.30 -12.71 14.22
N LEU A 186 -11.96 -12.61 14.15
CA LEU A 186 -11.07 -13.21 15.11
C LEU A 186 -11.19 -12.54 16.49
N GLN A 187 -11.28 -11.21 16.54
CA GLN A 187 -11.43 -10.47 17.80
C GLN A 187 -12.78 -10.72 18.49
N CYS A 188 -13.87 -10.80 17.73
CA CYS A 188 -15.20 -11.13 18.30
C CYS A 188 -15.23 -12.53 18.92
N LYS A 189 -14.58 -13.51 18.29
CA LYS A 189 -14.47 -14.88 18.83
C LYS A 189 -13.65 -14.93 20.11
N SER A 190 -12.55 -14.16 20.18
CA SER A 190 -11.72 -14.07 21.39
C SER A 190 -12.40 -13.34 22.55
N SER A 191 -13.30 -12.40 22.26
CA SER A 191 -13.98 -11.58 23.28
C SER A 191 -15.29 -12.22 23.78
N GLY A 192 -15.75 -13.33 23.21
CA GLY A 192 -17.01 -13.99 23.59
C GLY A 192 -18.28 -13.19 23.26
N VAL A 193 -18.16 -12.03 22.62
CA VAL A 193 -19.27 -11.15 22.27
C VAL A 193 -19.72 -11.48 20.85
N PHE A 194 -20.67 -12.43 20.75
CA PHE A 194 -21.80 -12.51 19.79
C PHE A 194 -22.43 -13.91 19.87
N VAL A 195 -23.25 -14.13 20.91
CA VAL A 195 -24.51 -14.87 20.77
C VAL A 195 -25.59 -13.80 20.99
N ALA A 196 -26.56 -13.70 20.09
CA ALA A 196 -27.66 -12.73 20.09
C ALA A 196 -27.40 -11.36 19.42
N GLN A 197 -27.09 -11.35 18.12
CA GLN A 197 -27.58 -10.27 17.22
C GLN A 197 -27.52 -10.60 15.72
N ALA A 198 -27.24 -11.85 15.34
CA ALA A 198 -27.33 -12.32 13.95
C ALA A 198 -28.72 -12.91 13.59
N VAL A 199 -29.69 -12.94 14.52
CA VAL A 199 -30.97 -13.63 14.30
C VAL A 199 -32.01 -12.77 13.57
N ASN A 200 -31.86 -11.44 13.52
CA ASN A 200 -32.87 -10.56 12.93
C ASN A 200 -32.53 -10.00 11.53
N ALA A 201 -31.46 -10.47 10.90
CA ALA A 201 -31.08 -10.08 9.54
C ALA A 201 -30.90 -11.28 8.61
N THR A 202 -31.78 -12.28 8.68
CA THR A 202 -31.88 -13.29 7.61
C THR A 202 -33.34 -13.68 7.39
N VAL A 203 -34.06 -12.88 6.61
CA VAL A 203 -35.27 -13.36 5.93
C VAL A 203 -34.85 -13.86 4.56
N LYS A 204 -35.03 -15.18 4.39
CA LYS A 204 -35.01 -15.99 3.17
C LYS A 204 -33.64 -16.26 2.53
N ASN A 205 -32.99 -17.31 3.03
CA ASN A 205 -32.61 -18.41 2.14
C ASN A 205 -32.65 -19.74 2.90
N LYS A 206 -33.48 -20.66 2.39
CA LYS A 206 -33.64 -22.03 2.86
C LYS A 206 -32.36 -22.82 2.55
N CYS A 207 -31.72 -23.41 3.56
CA CYS A 207 -31.12 -24.75 3.46
C CYS A 207 -30.79 -25.29 4.85
N ASN A 208 -31.04 -26.59 4.99
CA ASN A 208 -31.30 -27.30 6.24
C ASN A 208 -30.16 -27.32 7.26
N ASP A 209 -30.58 -27.26 8.52
CA ASP A 209 -29.81 -27.61 9.72
C ASP A 209 -29.16 -28.98 9.62
N THR A 210 -27.90 -29.06 10.04
CA THR A 210 -27.45 -30.01 11.07
C THR A 210 -26.05 -29.61 11.51
N ALA A 211 -26.00 -28.84 12.59
CA ALA A 211 -24.77 -28.64 13.35
C ALA A 211 -24.50 -29.90 14.19
N HIS A 212 -23.36 -30.54 13.97
CA HIS A 212 -22.75 -31.39 14.98
C HIS A 212 -21.28 -30.99 15.19
N ASN A 213 -21.01 -30.65 16.44
CA ASN A 213 -19.72 -30.44 17.06
C ASN A 213 -18.68 -31.48 16.58
N PHE A 214 -17.50 -31.03 16.17
CA PHE A 214 -16.36 -31.93 16.03
C PHE A 214 -15.07 -31.27 16.55
N ILE A 215 -14.64 -31.77 17.70
CA ILE A 215 -13.30 -31.59 18.28
C ILE A 215 -12.44 -32.73 17.71
N PRO A 216 -11.32 -32.48 17.01
CA PRO A 216 -10.49 -33.58 16.55
C PRO A 216 -9.46 -33.95 17.62
N ASN A 217 -9.70 -35.07 18.31
CA ASN A 217 -8.64 -35.82 18.97
C ASN A 217 -7.99 -36.75 17.93
N THR A 218 -6.68 -36.62 17.76
CA THR A 218 -5.86 -37.47 16.90
C THR A 218 -5.61 -38.82 17.58
N SER A 219 -5.78 -39.91 16.84
CA SER A 219 -5.07 -41.17 17.12
C SER A 219 -4.69 -41.88 15.81
N ALA A 220 -3.44 -42.32 15.75
CA ALA A 220 -2.86 -43.10 14.68
C ALA A 220 -3.48 -44.50 14.56
N GLY A 221 -3.54 -45.04 13.33
CA GLY A 221 -3.60 -46.50 13.15
C GLY A 221 -4.33 -47.01 11.90
N LYS A 222 -3.50 -47.54 10.98
CA LYS A 222 -3.70 -48.74 10.15
C LYS A 222 -4.43 -48.60 8.80
N GLU A 223 -3.65 -48.97 7.79
CA GLU A 223 -4.03 -49.32 6.42
C GLU A 223 -5.03 -50.49 6.35
N SER A 224 -5.88 -50.48 5.32
CA SER A 224 -6.33 -51.70 4.65
C SER A 224 -6.73 -51.47 3.18
N LYS A 225 -5.96 -52.14 2.33
CA LYS A 225 -6.05 -52.54 0.92
C LYS A 225 -7.43 -52.60 0.19
N ARG A 226 -7.31 -52.30 -1.13
CA ARG A 226 -8.03 -52.84 -2.33
C ARG A 226 -9.44 -52.28 -2.62
N ASN A 227 -9.83 -51.90 -3.85
CA ASN A 227 -9.60 -52.51 -5.17
C ASN A 227 -9.46 -51.50 -6.33
N ILE A 228 -8.75 -51.96 -7.36
CA ILE A 228 -8.44 -51.34 -8.66
C ILE A 228 -9.59 -51.56 -9.66
N ARG A 229 -9.87 -50.57 -10.52
CA ARG A 229 -10.14 -50.79 -11.96
C ARG A 229 -9.67 -49.59 -12.81
N GLU A 230 -8.90 -49.94 -13.82
CA GLU A 230 -8.09 -49.14 -14.77
C GLU A 230 -8.98 -48.27 -15.70
N SER A 231 -8.49 -47.24 -16.42
CA SER A 231 -7.37 -47.32 -17.36
C SER A 231 -6.98 -45.98 -18.01
N LYS A 232 -5.70 -45.93 -18.45
CA LYS A 232 -5.09 -45.12 -19.53
C LYS A 232 -4.99 -43.61 -19.23
N VAL A 233 -3.82 -42.98 -19.21
CA VAL A 233 -2.87 -42.87 -20.33
C VAL A 233 -1.40 -42.71 -19.88
N SER A 234 -0.54 -43.17 -20.79
CA SER A 234 0.89 -43.46 -20.77
C SER A 234 1.90 -42.29 -20.65
N LYS A 235 3.00 -42.62 -19.94
CA LYS A 235 4.44 -42.42 -20.27
C LYS A 235 4.98 -40.99 -20.20
N ASN A 236 5.68 -40.66 -19.12
CA ASN A 236 7.13 -40.83 -18.88
C ASN A 236 7.95 -39.67 -19.46
N LEU A 237 8.65 -38.92 -18.61
CA LEU A 237 10.04 -39.25 -18.27
C LEU A 237 10.64 -38.13 -17.39
N ALA A 238 10.98 -38.48 -16.16
CA ALA A 238 11.99 -37.78 -15.40
C ALA A 238 13.36 -38.39 -15.76
N SER A 239 14.37 -37.54 -15.97
CA SER A 239 15.69 -37.67 -15.34
C SER A 239 16.70 -36.72 -16.00
N LYS A 240 17.29 -35.81 -15.23
CA LYS A 240 18.68 -35.91 -14.73
C LYS A 240 19.12 -34.59 -14.11
N ILE A 241 19.76 -34.74 -12.96
CA ILE A 241 20.46 -33.74 -12.15
C ILE A 241 21.94 -33.76 -12.59
N VAL A 242 22.70 -32.72 -12.19
CA VAL A 242 24.19 -32.61 -12.13
C VAL A 242 24.76 -32.03 -13.44
N GLU A 243 25.57 -30.96 -13.50
CA GLU A 243 26.73 -30.55 -12.68
C GLU A 243 27.10 -29.05 -12.91
N THR A 244 27.87 -28.51 -11.95
CA THR A 244 28.78 -27.35 -11.91
C THR A 244 29.37 -26.83 -13.23
N GLY A 245 29.87 -25.60 -13.42
CA GLY A 245 30.29 -24.49 -12.56
C GLY A 245 31.29 -23.60 -13.33
N THR A 246 31.53 -22.39 -12.81
CA THR A 246 32.82 -21.64 -12.82
C THR A 246 33.42 -20.98 -14.09
N LEU A 247 33.78 -19.69 -13.89
CA LEU A 247 34.93 -18.88 -14.39
C LEU A 247 34.77 -18.11 -15.73
N LEU A 248 34.82 -16.76 -15.69
CA LEU A 248 35.94 -15.82 -15.97
C LEU A 248 36.10 -15.52 -17.48
N GLU A 249 35.84 -14.29 -17.92
CA GLU A 249 36.76 -13.13 -18.12
C GLU A 249 37.23 -13.00 -19.56
N ALA A 250 37.34 -11.72 -20.00
CA ALA A 250 38.18 -11.19 -21.09
C ALA A 250 37.89 -11.75 -22.51
N ASP A 251 38.04 -11.04 -23.63
CA ASP A 251 38.71 -9.80 -24.01
C ASP A 251 38.07 -9.38 -25.36
N ALA A 252 37.79 -8.10 -25.58
CA ALA A 252 38.57 -7.18 -26.40
C ALA A 252 38.51 -7.36 -27.94
N ASN A 253 38.23 -6.22 -28.58
CA ASN A 253 38.83 -5.71 -29.81
C ASN A 253 38.14 -5.85 -31.18
N LEU A 254 37.72 -4.65 -31.64
CA LEU A 254 38.09 -3.98 -32.90
C LEU A 254 37.59 -4.54 -34.24
N LYS A 255 36.74 -3.72 -34.91
CA LYS A 255 37.03 -3.01 -36.19
C LYS A 255 35.72 -2.41 -36.76
N THR A 256 35.60 -1.07 -36.79
CA THR A 256 35.72 -0.21 -37.99
C THR A 256 34.80 -0.63 -39.15
N ASP A 257 33.78 0.18 -39.46
CA ASP A 257 33.93 1.12 -40.57
C ASP A 257 32.74 2.10 -40.71
N SER A 258 33.11 3.24 -41.28
CA SER A 258 32.42 4.49 -41.52
C SER A 258 31.23 4.44 -42.48
N ALA A 259 30.31 5.40 -42.34
CA ALA A 259 29.99 6.35 -43.43
C ALA A 259 29.14 7.53 -42.93
N HIS A 260 29.67 8.74 -43.15
CA HIS A 260 28.94 10.01 -43.12
C HIS A 260 28.01 10.16 -44.32
N ILE A 261 26.93 10.92 -44.14
CA ILE A 261 26.24 11.91 -45.00
C ILE A 261 24.88 12.13 -44.29
N GLY A 262 24.30 13.31 -44.07
CA GLY A 262 24.59 14.68 -44.44
C GLY A 262 23.58 15.54 -43.65
N ARG A 263 24.01 16.76 -43.38
CA ARG A 263 23.35 17.82 -42.59
C ARG A 263 22.19 18.41 -43.37
N GLU A 264 21.07 18.73 -42.71
CA GLU A 264 20.30 19.92 -43.07
C GLU A 264 19.43 20.42 -41.91
N THR A 265 19.52 21.75 -41.75
CA THR A 265 18.96 22.62 -40.73
C THR A 265 17.58 23.09 -41.17
N LEU A 266 16.62 23.24 -40.26
CA LEU A 266 15.58 24.26 -40.42
C LEU A 266 15.07 24.74 -39.05
N GLU A 267 15.42 25.98 -38.74
CA GLU A 267 14.87 26.78 -37.65
C GLU A 267 13.59 27.50 -38.09
N SER A 268 12.76 27.76 -37.08
CA SER A 268 11.77 28.84 -36.94
C SER A 268 10.52 28.79 -37.84
N VAL A 269 9.35 28.97 -37.22
CA VAL A 269 8.58 30.22 -37.29
C VAL A 269 7.48 30.19 -36.20
N GLU A 270 7.48 31.24 -35.39
CA GLU A 270 6.44 31.66 -34.45
C GLU A 270 5.12 31.92 -35.17
N ASN A 271 3.98 31.69 -34.53
CA ASN A 271 2.95 32.72 -34.53
C ASN A 271 1.94 32.59 -33.41
N ASP A 272 1.61 33.78 -32.93
CA ASP A 272 0.86 34.14 -31.75
C ASP A 272 -0.59 34.53 -32.13
N SER A 273 -1.43 34.61 -31.11
CA SER A 273 -2.74 35.27 -31.06
C SER A 273 -3.96 34.59 -31.72
N CYS A 274 -5.01 34.40 -30.92
CA CYS A 274 -6.15 35.32 -30.93
C CYS A 274 -7.14 34.99 -29.79
N ALA A 275 -7.29 35.93 -28.88
CA ALA A 275 -8.38 36.02 -27.93
C ALA A 275 -9.62 36.68 -28.58
N ARG A 276 -10.81 36.16 -28.30
CA ARG A 276 -12.09 36.90 -28.11
C ARG A 276 -13.23 35.89 -27.88
N CYS A 277 -13.77 35.83 -26.66
CA CYS A 277 -14.98 36.53 -26.21
C CYS A 277 -16.28 35.94 -26.79
N ILE A 278 -17.04 35.21 -25.97
CA ILE A 278 -18.51 35.30 -25.94
C ILE A 278 -18.96 35.33 -24.47
N SER A 279 -19.47 36.50 -24.09
CA SER A 279 -20.31 36.75 -22.92
C SER A 279 -21.74 36.26 -23.18
N CYS A 280 -22.39 35.66 -22.20
CA CYS A 280 -23.84 35.62 -22.10
C CYS A 280 -24.24 36.00 -20.68
N HIS A 281 -24.78 37.22 -20.53
CA HIS A 281 -25.54 37.65 -19.37
C HIS A 281 -26.84 36.82 -19.24
N GLY A 282 -27.23 36.59 -17.99
CA GLY A 282 -28.52 36.04 -17.59
C GLY A 282 -28.66 36.18 -16.08
N SER A 283 -28.87 37.41 -15.64
CA SER A 283 -29.28 37.77 -14.28
C SER A 283 -30.67 37.20 -14.00
N ASP A 284 -30.82 36.47 -12.89
CA ASP A 284 -31.99 36.61 -12.04
C ASP A 284 -31.62 36.32 -10.58
N SER A 285 -31.81 37.36 -9.80
CA SER A 285 -31.62 37.49 -8.37
C SER A 285 -32.65 36.69 -7.58
N CYS A 286 -32.21 35.98 -6.54
CA CYS A 286 -32.93 35.80 -5.27
C CYS A 286 -31.97 35.19 -4.23
N ALA A 287 -31.55 36.00 -3.27
CA ALA A 287 -31.11 35.49 -1.97
C ALA A 287 -32.33 34.99 -1.19
N PRO A 288 -32.17 33.97 -0.33
CA PRO A 288 -32.05 34.34 1.08
C PRO A 288 -31.03 33.52 1.88
N ASP A 289 -30.39 34.23 2.79
CA ASP A 289 -30.05 33.91 4.17
C ASP A 289 -30.07 32.45 4.69
N SER A 290 -28.98 32.16 5.40
CA SER A 290 -28.93 31.35 6.63
C SER A 290 -29.09 29.83 6.53
N LEU A 291 -27.97 29.11 6.61
CA LEU A 291 -27.62 28.28 7.78
C LEU A 291 -26.35 27.46 7.51
N GLN A 292 -25.46 27.48 8.50
CA GLN A 292 -24.28 26.63 8.60
C GLN A 292 -24.64 25.16 8.41
N SER A 293 -23.95 24.49 7.51
CA SER A 293 -23.93 23.03 7.41
C SER A 293 -22.48 22.57 7.50
N GLN A 294 -21.99 22.51 8.75
CA GLN A 294 -20.89 21.64 9.13
C GLN A 294 -21.42 20.21 9.12
N HIS A 295 -21.29 19.51 8.00
CA HIS A 295 -21.43 18.06 7.97
C HIS A 295 -20.09 17.45 7.59
N GLY A 296 -19.19 17.46 8.58
CA GLY A 296 -18.16 16.44 8.68
C GLY A 296 -18.85 15.07 8.73
N ILE A 297 -18.21 14.07 8.14
CA ILE A 297 -18.69 12.70 8.08
C ILE A 297 -18.98 12.21 9.51
N GLN A 298 -20.24 12.25 9.90
CA GLN A 298 -20.77 11.60 11.09
C GLN A 298 -20.55 10.09 10.91
N PRO A 299 -19.95 9.35 11.87
CA PRO A 299 -19.84 7.90 11.80
C PRO A 299 -21.22 7.26 12.08
N GLY A 300 -22.12 7.40 11.12
CA GLY A 300 -23.42 6.73 11.10
C GLY A 300 -23.27 5.28 10.67
N VAL A 301 -23.70 4.36 11.53
CA VAL A 301 -23.79 2.90 11.33
C VAL A 301 -22.44 2.17 11.25
N ASN A 302 -21.73 2.13 12.37
CA ASN A 302 -21.10 0.95 13.00
C ASN A 302 -20.49 -0.13 12.08
N LYS A 303 -19.80 0.24 11.00
CA LYS A 303 -18.88 -0.69 10.33
C LYS A 303 -17.56 -0.59 11.07
N MET A 304 -17.38 -1.40 12.11
CA MET A 304 -16.14 -1.47 12.89
C MET A 304 -14.96 -1.65 11.92
N ILE A 305 -14.16 -0.60 11.72
CA ILE A 305 -12.98 -0.67 10.86
C ILE A 305 -11.89 -1.34 11.66
N CYS A 306 -11.75 -2.63 11.42
CA CYS A 306 -10.79 -3.48 12.10
C CYS A 306 -9.40 -3.31 11.53
N ASN A 307 -8.42 -3.66 12.37
CA ASN A 307 -7.02 -3.49 12.03
C ASN A 307 -6.58 -4.54 11.01
N PHE A 308 -5.38 -4.35 10.47
CA PHE A 308 -4.73 -5.42 9.73
C PHE A 308 -4.38 -6.57 10.71
N PRO A 309 -4.58 -7.85 10.31
CA PRO A 309 -4.20 -8.99 11.15
C PRO A 309 -2.74 -8.94 11.57
N SER A 310 -2.46 -9.35 12.80
CA SER A 310 -1.11 -9.60 13.31
C SER A 310 -0.59 -10.98 12.84
N PRO A 311 0.72 -11.21 12.90
CA PRO A 311 1.28 -12.55 12.66
C PRO A 311 0.62 -13.63 13.52
N ARG A 312 0.42 -13.35 14.81
CA ARG A 312 -0.18 -14.29 15.76
C ARG A 312 -1.64 -14.65 15.42
N GLU A 313 -2.42 -13.69 14.95
CA GLU A 313 -3.80 -13.93 14.50
C GLU A 313 -3.86 -14.85 13.27
N LEU A 314 -2.83 -14.83 12.41
CA LEU A 314 -2.81 -15.63 11.18
C LEU A 314 -2.06 -16.97 11.31
N ALA A 315 -1.08 -17.08 12.18
CA ALA A 315 -0.14 -18.22 12.23
C ALA A 315 -0.82 -19.58 12.50
N ASN A 316 -1.95 -19.58 13.20
CA ASN A 316 -2.69 -20.79 13.59
C ASN A 316 -3.93 -21.06 12.71
N LEU A 317 -4.15 -20.29 11.65
CA LEU A 317 -5.28 -20.51 10.75
C LEU A 317 -4.98 -21.61 9.74
N ASP A 318 -6.03 -22.32 9.34
CA ASP A 318 -5.96 -23.25 8.21
C ASP A 318 -5.76 -22.51 6.88
N GLU A 319 -4.92 -23.06 6.01
CA GLU A 319 -4.61 -22.50 4.70
C GLU A 319 -5.85 -22.38 3.82
N SER A 320 -6.63 -23.45 3.72
CA SER A 320 -7.80 -23.51 2.85
C SER A 320 -8.87 -22.53 3.32
N PHE A 321 -9.03 -22.39 4.64
CA PHE A 321 -9.88 -21.39 5.26
C PHE A 321 -9.44 -19.97 4.88
N LEU A 322 -8.17 -19.62 5.10
CA LEU A 322 -7.66 -18.28 4.81
C LEU A 322 -7.76 -17.96 3.31
N ALA A 323 -7.42 -18.92 2.44
CA ALA A 323 -7.52 -18.79 0.99
C ALA A 323 -8.95 -18.49 0.54
N LYS A 324 -9.94 -19.22 1.08
CA LYS A 324 -11.35 -19.07 0.73
C LYS A 324 -11.95 -17.80 1.32
N ARG A 325 -11.73 -17.53 2.62
CA ARG A 325 -12.32 -16.39 3.33
C ARG A 325 -11.82 -15.04 2.79
N CYS A 326 -10.54 -14.95 2.43
CA CYS A 326 -9.92 -13.71 1.97
C CYS A 326 -9.65 -13.67 0.45
N ASN A 327 -10.08 -14.68 -0.30
CA ASN A 327 -9.87 -14.80 -1.75
C ASN A 327 -8.39 -14.69 -2.20
N LEU A 328 -7.49 -15.21 -1.37
CA LEU A 328 -6.04 -15.07 -1.54
C LEU A 328 -5.47 -16.05 -2.57
N GLY A 329 -6.15 -17.18 -2.79
CA GLY A 329 -5.63 -18.30 -3.57
C GLY A 329 -4.29 -18.79 -3.01
N TYR A 330 -3.32 -19.05 -3.88
CA TYR A 330 -1.97 -19.51 -3.49
C TYR A 330 -1.20 -18.56 -2.55
N ARG A 331 -1.66 -17.31 -2.37
CA ARG A 331 -1.01 -16.36 -1.44
C ARG A 331 -1.25 -16.74 0.02
N ALA A 332 -2.33 -17.47 0.33
CA ALA A 332 -2.69 -17.84 1.70
C ALA A 332 -1.57 -18.62 2.39
N ILE A 333 -1.04 -19.67 1.74
CA ILE A 333 0.05 -20.46 2.32
C ILE A 333 1.31 -19.64 2.57
N ARG A 334 1.64 -18.70 1.67
CA ARG A 334 2.81 -17.82 1.82
C ARG A 334 2.64 -16.89 3.02
N ILE A 335 1.44 -16.33 3.21
CA ILE A 335 1.11 -15.46 4.34
C ILE A 335 1.14 -16.25 5.65
N ILE A 336 0.58 -17.47 5.70
CA ILE A 336 0.62 -18.32 6.90
C ILE A 336 2.06 -18.69 7.27
N LYS A 337 2.87 -19.14 6.31
CA LYS A 337 4.28 -19.46 6.57
C LYS A 337 5.08 -18.26 7.04
N LEU A 338 4.83 -17.07 6.47
CA LEU A 338 5.44 -15.82 6.94
C LEU A 338 5.05 -15.55 8.39
N ALA A 339 3.76 -15.59 8.69
CA ALA A 339 3.24 -15.38 10.04
C ALA A 339 3.83 -16.36 11.07
N GLN A 340 3.89 -17.66 10.73
CA GLN A 340 4.52 -18.70 11.55
C GLN A 340 6.00 -18.42 11.77
N SER A 341 6.74 -18.08 10.70
CA SER A 341 8.17 -17.78 10.80
C SER A 341 8.48 -16.59 11.72
N ILE A 342 7.59 -15.59 11.75
CA ILE A 342 7.70 -14.45 12.66
C ILE A 342 7.37 -14.84 14.09
N VAL A 343 6.26 -15.58 14.30
CA VAL A 343 5.84 -16.04 15.65
C VAL A 343 6.87 -16.98 16.27
N GLU A 344 7.53 -17.81 15.47
CA GLU A 344 8.61 -18.70 15.88
C GLU A 344 9.96 -17.98 16.07
N GLY A 345 10.05 -16.68 15.79
CA GLY A 345 11.28 -15.88 15.92
C GLY A 345 12.32 -16.11 14.83
N ARG A 346 11.99 -16.83 13.75
CA ARG A 346 12.89 -17.03 12.59
C ARG A 346 13.08 -15.77 11.74
N ILE A 347 12.13 -14.82 11.81
CA ILE A 347 12.21 -13.51 11.16
C ILE A 347 12.02 -12.43 12.24
N PRO A 348 13.12 -11.90 12.80
CA PRO A 348 13.06 -10.91 13.88
C PRO A 348 12.79 -9.50 13.32
N LEU A 349 11.50 -9.14 13.20
CA LEU A 349 11.09 -7.90 12.53
C LEU A 349 11.58 -6.62 13.22
N ARG A 350 11.63 -6.62 14.57
CA ARG A 350 12.17 -5.49 15.34
C ARG A 350 13.65 -5.24 15.03
N GLU A 351 14.48 -6.30 15.07
CA GLU A 351 15.91 -6.20 14.79
C GLU A 351 16.18 -5.73 13.35
N ILE A 352 15.35 -6.18 12.39
CA ILE A 352 15.43 -5.72 10.99
C ILE A 352 15.19 -4.22 10.90
N GLU A 353 14.13 -3.69 11.55
CA GLU A 353 13.82 -2.26 11.50
C GLU A 353 14.87 -1.41 12.23
N GLU A 354 15.31 -1.83 13.42
CA GLU A 354 16.35 -1.15 14.21
C GLU A 354 17.68 -1.11 13.46
N GLY A 355 18.03 -2.19 12.76
CA GLY A 355 19.22 -2.25 11.90
C GLY A 355 19.17 -1.29 10.71
N CYS A 356 17.97 -0.94 10.23
CA CYS A 356 17.77 0.05 9.16
C CYS A 356 17.76 1.50 9.67
N ALA A 357 17.32 1.72 10.92
CA ALA A 357 17.21 3.04 11.52
C ALA A 357 18.56 3.76 11.61
N ASN A 358 19.66 3.01 11.80
CA ASN A 358 21.03 3.52 11.93
C ASN A 358 21.73 3.88 10.60
N GLY A 359 20.98 3.95 9.51
CA GLY A 359 21.47 4.36 8.19
C GLY A 359 21.50 3.22 7.18
N ALA A 360 20.91 3.46 6.02
CA ALA A 360 20.83 2.51 4.91
C ALA A 360 22.20 2.37 4.21
N SER A 361 23.04 1.44 4.66
CA SER A 361 24.28 1.08 3.94
C SER A 361 24.04 0.01 2.88
N SER A 362 24.89 -0.04 1.85
CA SER A 362 24.85 -1.10 0.83
C SER A 362 25.05 -2.50 1.43
N SER A 363 25.85 -2.61 2.50
CA SER A 363 26.04 -3.88 3.23
C SER A 363 24.75 -4.33 3.92
N CYS A 364 24.04 -3.40 4.58
CA CYS A 364 22.75 -3.69 5.20
C CYS A 364 21.73 -4.15 4.15
N TYR A 365 21.67 -3.45 3.01
CA TYR A 365 20.79 -3.83 1.91
C TYR A 365 21.05 -5.26 1.42
N ASN A 366 22.29 -5.62 1.09
CA ASN A 366 22.61 -6.94 0.54
C ASN A 366 22.22 -8.05 1.52
N LYS A 367 22.54 -7.88 2.81
CA LYS A 367 22.16 -8.82 3.86
C LYS A 367 20.65 -9.02 3.93
N LEU A 368 19.88 -7.93 3.96
CA LEU A 368 18.42 -7.99 4.02
C LEU A 368 17.81 -8.57 2.74
N ALA A 369 18.34 -8.21 1.57
CA ALA A 369 17.90 -8.74 0.29
C ALA A 369 18.10 -10.26 0.23
N ASP A 370 19.24 -10.77 0.69
CA ASP A 370 19.50 -12.21 0.73
C ASP A 370 18.61 -12.92 1.75
N GLN A 371 18.37 -12.33 2.92
CA GLN A 371 17.42 -12.85 3.91
C GLN A 371 15.99 -12.92 3.35
N PHE A 372 15.52 -11.83 2.72
CA PHE A 372 14.17 -11.76 2.18
C PHE A 372 13.94 -12.72 1.01
N ARG A 373 14.94 -12.97 0.17
CA ARG A 373 14.86 -13.96 -0.92
C ARG A 373 14.64 -15.39 -0.41
N GLN A 374 15.01 -15.70 0.84
CA GLN A 374 14.75 -17.02 1.43
C GLN A 374 13.30 -17.18 1.91
N ILE A 375 12.53 -16.10 1.98
CA ILE A 375 11.14 -16.15 2.44
C ILE A 375 10.24 -16.69 1.31
N ASP A 376 9.44 -17.69 1.64
CA ASP A 376 8.52 -18.30 0.68
C ASP A 376 7.50 -17.27 0.15
N GLY A 377 7.51 -17.04 -1.17
CA GLY A 377 6.69 -16.02 -1.84
C GLY A 377 7.40 -14.68 -2.09
N PHE A 378 8.66 -14.55 -1.70
CA PHE A 378 9.46 -13.34 -1.92
C PHE A 378 10.34 -13.49 -3.17
N GLY A 379 9.77 -13.19 -4.33
CA GLY A 379 10.55 -12.99 -5.56
C GLY A 379 11.23 -11.61 -5.59
N PRO A 380 12.00 -11.29 -6.65
CA PRO A 380 12.69 -10.01 -6.80
C PRO A 380 11.77 -8.78 -6.63
N PHE A 381 10.58 -8.83 -7.22
CA PHE A 381 9.57 -7.77 -7.11
C PHE A 381 9.10 -7.55 -5.66
N THR A 382 8.74 -8.63 -4.95
CA THR A 382 8.28 -8.54 -3.56
C THR A 382 9.41 -8.03 -2.65
N CYS A 383 10.63 -8.55 -2.82
CA CYS A 383 11.79 -8.12 -2.05
C CYS A 383 12.05 -6.62 -2.22
N ALA A 384 12.08 -6.12 -3.46
CA ALA A 384 12.35 -4.72 -3.74
C ALA A 384 11.28 -3.80 -3.13
N ASN A 385 9.99 -4.17 -3.19
CA ASN A 385 8.93 -3.39 -2.53
C ASN A 385 9.08 -3.36 -1.00
N VAL A 386 9.43 -4.48 -0.36
CA VAL A 386 9.64 -4.52 1.09
C VAL A 386 10.86 -3.69 1.50
N LEU A 387 11.94 -3.75 0.73
CA LEU A 387 13.15 -2.95 0.97
C LEU A 387 12.89 -1.45 0.76
N MET A 388 12.05 -1.09 -0.21
CA MET A 388 11.53 0.28 -0.36
C MET A 388 10.76 0.72 0.88
N CYS A 389 9.88 -0.13 1.42
CA CYS A 389 9.20 0.14 2.69
C CYS A 389 10.19 0.33 3.86
N LEU A 390 11.38 -0.26 3.81
CA LEU A 390 12.46 -0.04 4.79
C LEU A 390 13.31 1.21 4.53
N GLY A 391 13.11 1.91 3.41
CA GLY A 391 13.83 3.13 3.06
C GLY A 391 14.99 2.94 2.07
N PHE A 392 15.11 1.76 1.46
CA PHE A 392 16.08 1.52 0.38
C PHE A 392 15.46 1.87 -0.96
N TYR A 393 15.92 2.95 -1.58
CA TYR A 393 15.35 3.50 -2.81
C TYR A 393 16.16 3.24 -4.07
N HIS A 394 17.27 2.49 -3.98
CA HIS A 394 18.17 2.33 -5.11
C HIS A 394 17.73 1.28 -6.13
N ILE A 395 16.75 0.44 -5.79
CA ILE A 395 16.17 -0.56 -6.69
C ILE A 395 14.70 -0.25 -6.96
N ILE A 396 14.32 -0.23 -8.24
CA ILE A 396 12.94 -0.11 -8.67
C ILE A 396 12.30 -1.51 -8.75
N PRO A 397 11.17 -1.77 -8.07
CA PRO A 397 10.44 -3.02 -8.20
C PRO A 397 9.78 -3.14 -9.59
N THR A 398 10.53 -3.64 -10.59
CA THR A 398 10.06 -3.68 -11.97
C THR A 398 8.99 -4.74 -12.20
N ASP A 399 7.95 -4.39 -12.93
CA ASP A 399 6.84 -5.26 -13.30
C ASP A 399 6.20 -4.87 -14.66
N SER A 400 5.03 -5.44 -14.96
CA SER A 400 4.29 -5.11 -16.19
C SER A 400 3.87 -3.63 -16.25
N GLU A 401 3.64 -3.01 -15.09
CA GLU A 401 3.26 -1.61 -15.01
C GLU A 401 4.45 -0.69 -15.30
N THR A 402 5.62 -1.05 -14.80
CA THR A 402 6.90 -0.41 -15.14
C THR A 402 7.14 -0.46 -16.65
N VAL A 403 7.00 -1.64 -17.26
CA VAL A 403 7.15 -1.81 -18.72
C VAL A 403 6.14 -0.94 -19.49
N ARG A 404 4.89 -0.86 -19.03
CA ARG A 404 3.86 0.00 -19.64
C ARG A 404 4.26 1.46 -19.55
N HIS A 405 4.70 1.91 -18.39
CA HIS A 405 5.11 3.29 -18.14
C HIS A 405 6.27 3.71 -19.05
N LEU A 406 7.34 2.92 -19.11
CA LEU A 406 8.48 3.19 -19.99
C LEU A 406 8.09 3.26 -21.48
N LYS A 407 7.15 2.43 -21.93
CA LYS A 407 6.61 2.50 -23.29
C LYS A 407 5.86 3.79 -23.57
N GLN A 408 5.07 4.27 -22.61
CA GLN A 408 4.17 5.39 -22.82
C GLN A 408 4.84 6.74 -22.58
N VAL A 409 5.76 6.83 -21.63
CA VAL A 409 6.40 8.09 -21.22
C VAL A 409 7.77 8.26 -21.85
N HIS A 410 8.55 7.18 -21.98
CA HIS A 410 9.91 7.22 -22.50
C HIS A 410 10.06 6.65 -23.92
N ALA A 411 8.95 6.25 -24.56
CA ALA A 411 8.93 5.62 -25.88
C ALA A 411 9.87 4.40 -26.02
N LYS A 412 10.26 3.76 -24.92
CA LYS A 412 11.15 2.59 -24.92
C LYS A 412 10.39 1.35 -25.38
N LYS A 413 11.02 0.50 -26.19
CA LYS A 413 10.48 -0.82 -26.59
C LYS A 413 10.71 -1.89 -25.51
N SER A 414 10.50 -1.54 -24.25
CA SER A 414 10.85 -2.39 -23.11
C SER A 414 10.07 -3.71 -23.09
N THR A 415 10.73 -4.78 -22.66
CA THR A 415 10.10 -6.06 -22.33
C THR A 415 10.45 -6.44 -20.90
N ILE A 416 9.87 -7.53 -20.39
CA ILE A 416 10.22 -8.02 -19.05
C ILE A 416 11.70 -8.42 -18.94
N GLN A 417 12.35 -8.76 -20.05
CA GLN A 417 13.78 -9.08 -20.10
C GLN A 417 14.68 -7.84 -20.16
N THR A 418 14.22 -6.75 -20.76
CA THR A 418 15.04 -5.52 -20.93
C THR A 418 14.76 -4.46 -19.89
N VAL A 419 13.64 -4.56 -19.16
CA VAL A 419 13.15 -3.52 -18.25
C VAL A 419 14.22 -3.07 -17.27
N GLN A 420 15.00 -3.99 -16.66
CA GLN A 420 16.01 -3.60 -15.69
C GLN A 420 17.08 -2.67 -16.28
N ARG A 421 17.55 -2.95 -17.50
CA ARG A 421 18.53 -2.12 -18.20
C ARG A 421 17.93 -0.78 -18.59
N ASP A 422 16.70 -0.79 -19.10
CA ASP A 422 16.04 0.44 -19.55
C ASP A 422 15.73 1.36 -18.36
N VAL A 423 15.40 0.78 -17.20
CA VAL A 423 15.21 1.51 -15.93
C VAL A 423 16.53 2.10 -15.43
N GLU A 424 17.64 1.36 -15.49
CA GLU A 424 18.97 1.87 -15.14
C GLU A 424 19.40 3.03 -16.06
N GLU A 425 19.15 2.91 -17.36
CA GLU A 425 19.47 3.96 -18.33
C GLU A 425 18.73 5.27 -18.05
N ILE A 426 17.47 5.19 -17.62
CA ILE A 426 16.62 6.36 -17.38
C ILE A 426 16.81 6.93 -15.97
N TYR A 427 16.85 6.06 -14.97
CA TYR A 427 16.81 6.46 -13.56
C TYR A 427 18.13 6.29 -12.81
N GLY A 428 19.17 5.70 -13.42
CA GLY A 428 20.45 5.43 -12.76
C GLY A 428 21.14 6.69 -12.20
N ASN A 429 20.99 7.84 -12.88
CA ASN A 429 21.54 9.12 -12.44
C ASN A 429 20.92 9.65 -11.14
N TYR A 430 19.78 9.10 -10.72
CA TYR A 430 19.11 9.47 -9.47
C TYR A 430 19.63 8.69 -8.27
N ALA A 431 20.78 8.01 -8.37
CA ALA A 431 21.33 7.24 -7.26
C ALA A 431 21.55 8.09 -5.99
N PRO A 432 21.20 7.60 -4.79
CA PRO A 432 20.59 6.29 -4.47
C PRO A 432 19.04 6.29 -4.43
N PHE A 433 18.39 7.27 -5.03
CA PHE A 433 16.95 7.54 -5.00
C PHE A 433 16.21 7.15 -6.31
N GLN A 434 16.74 6.18 -7.06
CA GLN A 434 16.15 5.75 -8.34
C GLN A 434 14.65 5.45 -8.23
N PHE A 435 14.23 4.74 -7.19
CA PHE A 435 12.82 4.46 -6.92
C PHE A 435 12.00 5.73 -6.69
N LEU A 436 12.50 6.70 -5.91
CA LEU A 436 11.74 7.92 -5.64
C LEU A 436 11.54 8.74 -6.92
N ALA A 437 12.55 8.82 -7.79
CA ALA A 437 12.43 9.49 -9.07
C ALA A 437 11.44 8.78 -10.01
N TYR A 438 11.59 7.46 -10.19
CA TYR A 438 10.65 6.65 -10.96
C TYR A 438 9.22 6.79 -10.44
N TRP A 439 9.04 6.68 -9.12
CA TRP A 439 7.73 6.71 -8.52
C TRP A 439 7.10 8.10 -8.60
N ALA A 440 7.87 9.17 -8.44
CA ALA A 440 7.38 10.54 -8.64
C ALA A 440 6.87 10.75 -10.08
N GLU A 441 7.57 10.23 -11.09
CA GLU A 441 7.13 10.32 -12.49
C GLU A 441 5.84 9.51 -12.74
N LEU A 442 5.82 8.26 -12.25
CA LEU A 442 4.67 7.38 -12.38
C LEU A 442 3.45 7.97 -11.66
N TRP A 443 3.63 8.44 -10.43
CA TRP A 443 2.58 9.03 -9.62
C TRP A 443 1.98 10.25 -10.30
N HIS A 444 2.83 11.18 -10.77
CA HIS A 444 2.41 12.34 -11.55
C HIS A 444 1.65 11.95 -12.82
N PHE A 445 2.11 10.90 -13.52
CA PHE A 445 1.41 10.38 -14.68
C PHE A 445 -0.01 9.89 -14.31
N TYR A 446 -0.17 9.20 -13.19
CA TYR A 446 -1.48 8.80 -12.68
C TYR A 446 -2.35 10.03 -12.33
N GLU A 447 -1.80 11.03 -11.63
CA GLU A 447 -2.55 12.23 -11.26
C GLU A 447 -3.05 13.01 -12.49
N LYS A 448 -2.23 13.07 -13.55
CA LYS A 448 -2.64 13.65 -14.84
C LYS A 448 -3.81 12.92 -15.50
N ARG A 449 -4.00 11.63 -15.21
CA ARG A 449 -5.03 10.79 -15.83
C ARG A 449 -6.31 10.73 -15.01
N PHE A 450 -6.20 10.71 -13.68
CA PHE A 450 -7.31 10.47 -12.77
C PHE A 450 -7.68 11.68 -11.91
N GLY A 451 -6.91 12.77 -11.97
CA GLY A 451 -6.98 13.86 -11.02
C GLY A 451 -6.06 13.62 -9.82
N LYS A 452 -5.95 14.61 -8.94
CA LYS A 452 -5.11 14.54 -7.74
C LYS A 452 -5.55 13.36 -6.89
N LEU A 453 -4.64 12.43 -6.60
CA LEU A 453 -5.02 11.14 -6.00
C LEU A 453 -5.47 11.29 -4.54
N SER A 454 -5.08 12.38 -3.89
CA SER A 454 -5.55 12.75 -2.55
C SER A 454 -6.99 13.31 -2.53
N GLU A 455 -7.57 13.66 -3.67
CA GLU A 455 -8.94 14.18 -3.78
C GLU A 455 -9.94 13.11 -4.23
N ILE A 456 -9.46 11.93 -4.64
CA ILE A 456 -10.31 10.84 -5.15
C ILE A 456 -11.07 10.18 -3.99
N PRO A 457 -12.40 9.98 -4.10
CA PRO A 457 -13.16 9.28 -3.09
C PRO A 457 -12.78 7.79 -3.02
N ILE A 458 -12.87 7.22 -1.81
CA ILE A 458 -12.48 5.82 -1.53
C ILE A 458 -13.20 4.80 -2.44
N SER A 459 -14.44 5.09 -2.87
CA SER A 459 -15.20 4.24 -3.80
C SER A 459 -14.49 4.02 -5.14
N ASP A 460 -13.65 4.97 -5.53
CA ASP A 460 -13.08 5.10 -6.85
C ASP A 460 -11.61 4.66 -6.89
N TYR A 461 -11.00 4.31 -5.75
CA TYR A 461 -9.62 3.80 -5.72
C TYR A 461 -9.40 2.59 -6.62
N LYS A 462 -10.41 1.72 -6.76
CA LYS A 462 -10.38 0.57 -7.68
C LYS A 462 -10.29 0.96 -9.16
N LEU A 463 -10.61 2.21 -9.50
CA LEU A 463 -10.59 2.70 -10.88
C LEU A 463 -9.20 3.19 -11.29
N ILE A 464 -8.29 3.39 -10.33
CA ILE A 464 -6.94 3.91 -10.54
C ILE A 464 -6.05 2.76 -11.03
N THR A 465 -6.22 2.41 -12.31
CA THR A 465 -5.53 1.27 -12.93
C THR A 465 -5.14 1.59 -14.36
N ALA A 466 -4.09 0.94 -14.85
CA ALA A 466 -3.68 1.02 -16.24
C ALA A 466 -4.78 0.66 -17.25
N SER A 467 -5.69 -0.26 -16.90
CA SER A 467 -6.80 -0.64 -17.79
C SER A 467 -7.77 0.52 -18.05
N ASN A 468 -7.89 1.44 -17.09
CA ASN A 468 -8.78 2.60 -17.16
C ASN A 468 -8.09 3.85 -17.71
N MET A 469 -6.78 3.79 -17.99
CA MET A 469 -6.03 4.87 -18.64
C MET A 469 -6.22 4.93 -20.16
N ARG A 470 -6.93 3.96 -20.75
CA ARG A 470 -7.19 3.96 -22.19
C ARG A 470 -7.94 5.23 -22.54
N SER A 471 -7.34 6.06 -23.41
CA SER A 471 -8.00 7.21 -24.00
C SER A 471 -9.37 6.77 -24.52
N LYS A 472 -10.41 7.58 -24.30
CA LYS A 472 -11.62 7.52 -25.14
C LYS A 472 -11.13 7.63 -26.58
N GLY A 473 -10.97 6.50 -27.25
CA GLY A 473 -10.62 6.47 -28.67
C GLY A 473 -11.64 7.34 -29.36
N GLY A 474 -11.16 8.27 -30.19
CA GLY A 474 -11.98 9.26 -30.88
C GLY A 474 -13.26 8.63 -31.40
N HIS A 475 -14.37 9.38 -31.32
CA HIS A 475 -15.60 9.03 -32.00
C HIS A 475 -15.25 8.52 -33.39
N LYS A 476 -15.32 7.19 -33.58
CA LYS A 476 -15.40 6.62 -34.90
C LYS A 476 -16.70 7.18 -35.45
N ASN A 477 -16.58 8.21 -36.29
CA ASN A 477 -17.67 8.65 -37.13
C ASN A 477 -18.29 7.38 -37.73
N LYS A 478 -19.51 7.08 -37.30
CA LYS A 478 -20.33 6.05 -37.95
C LYS A 478 -20.36 6.48 -39.41
N ARG A 479 -19.68 5.72 -40.26
CA ARG A 479 -19.79 5.82 -41.70
C ARG A 479 -21.26 5.55 -42.01
N THR A 480 -22.04 6.62 -42.16
CA THR A 480 -23.39 6.54 -42.72
C THR A 480 -23.23 5.93 -44.11
N LYS A 481 -23.72 4.72 -44.28
CA LYS A 481 -23.97 4.14 -45.60
C LYS A 481 -24.90 5.13 -46.31
N ARG A 482 -24.42 5.76 -47.39
CA ARG A 482 -25.30 6.41 -48.35
C ARG A 482 -26.15 5.31 -48.99
N CYS A 483 -27.47 5.49 -48.91
CA CYS A 483 -28.43 4.82 -49.77
C CYS A 483 -28.25 5.28 -51.22
#